data_AF-A0A835LDT0-F1
#
_entry.id   AF-A0A835LDT0-F1
#
_cell.length_a   1.000
_cell.length_b   1.000
_cell.length_c   1.000
_cell.angle_alpha   90.00
_cell.angle_beta   90.00
_cell.angle_gamma   90.00
#
_symmetry.space_group_name_H-M   'P 1'
#
loop_
_entity.id
_entity.type
_entity.pdbx_description
1 polymer ?
#
loop_
_entity_poly.entity_id
_entity_poly.type
_entity_poly.pdbx_seq_one_letter_code
_entity_poly.pdbx_strand_id
1 'polypeptide(L)'
;MKLYIQKNLLEAKDSYSLRALADRLGLQMNFKPEEVLWCRWKLAEQGAYMLNTDGSVQQDGSGYGGTIRDGLGNVVRVYAGCSSRN
;
A
#
# COMPACT_ATOMS: atom_id res chain seq x y z
N MET A 1 -10.80 -31.92 14.68
CA MET A 1 -9.32 -31.89 14.76
C MET A 1 -8.90 -30.45 15.01
N LYS A 2 -8.62 -30.08 16.28
CA LYS A 2 -8.09 -28.74 16.62
C LYS A 2 -6.57 -28.81 16.48
N LEU A 3 -6.03 -28.22 15.42
CA LEU A 3 -4.59 -28.05 15.25
C LEU A 3 -4.13 -26.98 16.24
N TYR A 4 -3.57 -27.40 17.38
CA TYR A 4 -2.82 -26.53 18.28
C TYR A 4 -1.44 -26.30 17.65
N ILE A 5 -1.34 -25.31 16.77
CA ILE A 5 -0.04 -24.83 16.31
C ILE A 5 0.61 -24.16 17.53
N GLN A 6 1.68 -24.76 18.05
CA GLN A 6 2.49 -24.16 19.10
C GLN A 6 2.86 -22.73 18.67
N LYS A 7 2.70 -21.80 19.61
CA LYS A 7 2.89 -20.34 19.47
C LYS A 7 4.37 -19.99 19.31
N ASN A 8 5.07 -20.65 18.40
CA ASN A 8 6.40 -20.24 17.98
C ASN A 8 6.20 -19.01 17.08
N LEU A 9 6.81 -17.89 17.45
CA LEU A 9 6.86 -16.69 16.63
C LEU A 9 7.51 -17.06 15.29
N LEU A 10 6.70 -17.32 14.27
CA LEU A 10 7.20 -17.60 12.93
C LEU A 10 7.57 -16.27 12.29
N GLU A 11 8.87 -15.97 12.24
CA GLU A 11 9.38 -14.88 11.42
C GLU A 11 9.18 -15.25 9.95
N ALA A 12 8.34 -14.50 9.26
CA ALA A 12 8.08 -14.73 7.85
C ALA A 12 8.44 -13.51 7.02
N LYS A 13 8.82 -13.79 5.77
CA LYS A 13 9.06 -12.75 4.77
C LYS A 13 7.77 -11.98 4.55
N ASP A 14 7.84 -10.65 4.66
CA ASP A 14 6.68 -9.81 4.44
C ASP A 14 6.18 -9.90 3.00
N SER A 15 4.91 -10.27 2.83
CA SER A 15 4.24 -10.25 1.52
C SER A 15 2.75 -10.02 1.73
N TYR A 16 2.10 -9.38 0.76
CA TYR A 16 0.65 -9.15 0.81
C TYR A 16 -0.13 -10.45 1.00
N SER A 17 0.18 -11.47 0.20
CA SER A 17 -0.51 -12.77 0.23
C SER A 17 -0.40 -13.45 1.60
N LEU A 18 0.77 -13.38 2.24
CA LEU A 18 0.99 -13.99 3.55
C LEU A 18 0.29 -13.21 4.67
N ARG A 19 0.32 -11.87 4.62
CA ARG A 19 -0.45 -11.02 5.53
C ARG A 19 -1.94 -11.31 5.45
N ALA A 20 -2.48 -11.38 4.24
CA ALA A 20 -3.88 -11.70 4.00
C ALA A 20 -4.26 -13.11 4.47
N LEU A 21 -3.37 -14.10 4.31
CA LEU A 21 -3.59 -15.45 4.81
C LEU A 21 -3.54 -15.51 6.35
N ALA A 22 -2.57 -14.83 6.98
CA ALA A 22 -2.43 -14.77 8.43
C ALA A 22 -3.67 -14.15 9.07
N ASP A 23 -4.16 -13.05 8.50
CA ASP A 23 -5.40 -12.38 8.91
C ASP A 23 -6.61 -13.34 8.80
N ARG A 24 -6.80 -13.99 7.65
CA ARG A 24 -7.87 -14.98 7.45
C ARG A 24 -7.84 -16.16 8.44
N LEU A 25 -6.65 -16.55 8.89
CA LEU A 25 -6.47 -17.67 9.82
C LEU A 25 -6.39 -17.23 11.29
N GLY A 26 -6.48 -15.92 11.59
CA GLY A 26 -6.35 -15.38 12.95
C GLY A 26 -4.97 -15.59 13.57
N LEU A 27 -3.92 -15.68 12.75
CA LEU A 27 -2.55 -15.92 13.20
C LEU A 27 -1.85 -14.59 13.51
N GLN A 28 -1.25 -14.48 14.69
CA GLN A 28 -0.35 -13.39 15.01
C GLN A 28 1.06 -13.70 14.47
N MET A 29 1.51 -12.92 13.49
CA MET A 29 2.82 -13.08 12.86
C MET A 29 3.63 -11.79 12.94
N ASN A 30 4.94 -11.92 13.15
CA ASN A 30 5.89 -10.83 12.97
C ASN A 30 6.47 -10.92 11.57
N PHE A 31 6.18 -9.91 10.75
CA PHE A 31 6.72 -9.81 9.40
C PHE A 31 8.04 -9.04 9.45
N LYS A 32 9.10 -9.63 8.88
CA LYS A 32 10.33 -8.88 8.65
C LYS A 32 10.11 -7.95 7.46
N PRO A 33 10.24 -6.62 7.64
CA PRO A 33 10.15 -5.68 6.52
C PRO A 33 11.11 -6.11 5.41
N GLU A 34 10.66 -6.10 4.16
CA GLU A 34 11.60 -6.19 3.04
C GLU A 34 12.56 -5.00 3.07
N GLU A 35 13.76 -5.18 2.48
CA GLU A 35 14.79 -4.15 2.40
C GLU A 35 14.23 -2.82 1.90
N VAL A 36 14.73 -1.71 2.44
CA VAL A 36 14.34 -0.36 2.00
C VAL A 36 14.73 -0.18 0.54
N LEU A 37 13.74 -0.15 -0.35
CA LEU A 37 13.94 0.18 -1.75
C LEU A 37 14.06 1.70 -1.90
N TRP A 38 15.27 2.16 -2.17
CA TRP A 38 15.51 3.56 -2.51
C TRP A 38 15.15 3.81 -3.97
N CYS A 39 14.06 4.55 -4.19
CA CYS A 39 13.67 5.01 -5.51
C CYS A 39 14.09 6.48 -5.72
N ARG A 40 14.66 6.78 -6.89
CA ARG A 40 14.87 8.17 -7.32
C ARG A 40 13.57 8.67 -7.92
N TRP A 41 13.09 9.79 -7.40
CA TRP A 41 11.96 10.49 -7.98
C TRP A 41 12.33 11.02 -9.36
N LYS A 42 11.62 10.57 -10.40
CA LYS A 42 11.72 11.14 -11.74
C LYS A 42 10.87 12.41 -11.78
N LEU A 43 11.44 13.51 -12.26
CA LEU A 43 10.69 14.74 -12.50
C LEU A 43 9.80 14.60 -13.74
N ALA A 44 8.74 15.41 -13.81
CA ALA A 44 7.95 15.51 -15.02
C ALA A 44 8.80 16.09 -16.16
N GLU A 45 8.48 15.70 -17.39
CA GLU A 45 9.12 16.31 -18.57
C GLU A 45 8.76 17.80 -18.66
N GLN A 46 9.59 18.58 -19.35
CA GLN A 46 9.36 20.02 -19.48
C GLN A 46 8.03 20.29 -20.19
N GLY A 47 7.19 21.14 -19.59
CA GLY A 47 5.83 21.41 -20.08
C GLY A 47 4.78 20.37 -19.70
N ALA A 48 5.15 19.32 -18.95
CA ALA A 48 4.23 18.32 -18.44
C ALA A 48 4.01 18.46 -16.92
N TYR A 49 2.89 17.92 -16.46
CA TYR A 49 2.62 17.68 -15.04
C TYR A 49 2.70 16.19 -14.75
N MET A 50 3.23 15.84 -13.59
CA MET A 50 3.21 14.46 -13.08
C MET A 50 2.03 14.26 -12.16
N LEU A 51 1.25 13.22 -12.42
CA LEU A 51 0.18 12.77 -11.54
C LEU A 51 0.70 11.60 -10.71
N ASN A 52 0.79 11.78 -9.39
CA ASN A 52 0.99 10.69 -8.46
C ASN A 52 -0.36 10.30 -7.88
N THR A 53 -0.72 9.03 -7.99
CA THR A 53 -1.97 8.45 -7.49
C THR A 53 -1.65 7.39 -6.44
N ASP A 54 -2.43 7.34 -5.38
CA ASP A 54 -2.51 6.19 -4.48
C ASP A 54 -3.99 5.89 -4.19
N GLY A 55 -4.30 4.64 -3.87
CA GLY A 55 -5.66 4.21 -3.65
C GLY A 55 -5.75 2.90 -2.88
N SER A 56 -6.83 2.76 -2.14
CA SER A 56 -7.14 1.54 -1.40
C SER A 56 -8.57 1.10 -1.68
N VAL A 57 -8.75 -0.22 -1.74
CA VAL A 57 -10.05 -0.84 -1.94
C VAL A 57 -10.41 -1.58 -0.65
N GLN A 58 -11.61 -1.36 -0.17
CA GLN A 58 -12.24 -2.10 0.92
C GLN A 58 -13.47 -2.86 0.39
N GLN A 59 -14.11 -3.63 1.26
CA GLN A 59 -15.19 -4.53 0.86
C GLN A 59 -16.46 -3.77 0.40
N ASP A 60 -16.69 -2.59 0.98
CA ASP A 60 -17.86 -1.71 0.84
C ASP A 60 -17.59 -0.44 0.01
N GLY A 61 -16.34 -0.18 -0.35
CA GLY A 61 -15.97 0.99 -1.14
C GLY A 61 -14.49 1.07 -1.50
N SER A 62 -14.12 2.17 -2.14
CA SER A 62 -12.73 2.49 -2.44
C SER A 62 -12.45 3.96 -2.16
N GLY A 63 -11.22 4.24 -1.74
CA GLY A 63 -10.68 5.58 -1.59
C GLY A 63 -9.50 5.76 -2.54
N TYR A 64 -9.36 6.95 -3.11
CA TYR A 64 -8.21 7.31 -3.91
C TYR A 64 -7.78 8.74 -3.61
N GLY A 65 -6.53 9.05 -3.90
CA GLY A 65 -6.00 10.39 -3.79
C GLY A 65 -4.63 10.51 -4.39
N GLY A 66 -4.06 11.70 -4.28
CA GLY A 66 -2.73 11.92 -4.80
C GLY A 66 -2.36 13.37 -4.95
N THR A 67 -1.27 13.58 -5.68
CA THR A 67 -0.70 14.91 -5.93
C THR A 67 -0.45 15.11 -7.41
N ILE A 68 -0.59 16.37 -7.85
CA ILE A 68 -0.16 16.85 -9.15
C ILE A 68 1.10 17.67 -8.92
N ARG A 69 2.16 17.40 -9.68
CA ARG A 69 3.46 18.03 -9.53
C ARG A 69 3.94 18.65 -10.83
N ASP A 70 4.64 19.77 -10.75
CA ASP A 70 5.26 20.42 -11.90
C ASP A 70 6.58 19.75 -12.32
N GLY A 71 7.23 20.27 -13.37
CA GLY A 71 8.54 19.80 -13.84
C GLY A 71 9.71 20.01 -12.88
N LEU A 72 9.52 20.77 -11.80
CA LEU A 72 10.50 20.94 -10.71
C LEU A 72 10.22 19.98 -9.54
N GLY A 73 9.11 19.25 -9.58
CA GLY A 73 8.68 18.34 -8.52
C GLY A 73 7.88 19.02 -7.41
N ASN A 74 7.53 20.30 -7.56
CA ASN A 74 6.69 21.00 -6.60
C ASN A 74 5.26 20.46 -6.69
N VAL A 75 4.60 20.27 -5.54
CA VAL A 75 3.19 19.92 -5.51
C VAL A 75 2.37 21.17 -5.87
N VAL A 76 1.63 21.11 -6.95
CA VAL A 76 0.74 22.21 -7.41
C VAL A 76 -0.71 22.00 -7.00
N ARG A 77 -1.13 20.73 -6.80
CA ARG A 77 -2.47 20.38 -6.35
C ARG A 77 -2.48 19.03 -5.66
N VAL A 78 -3.43 18.88 -4.74
CA VAL A 78 -3.80 17.61 -4.11
C VAL A 78 -5.23 17.26 -4.48
N TYR A 79 -5.54 15.97 -4.57
CA TYR A 79 -6.91 15.50 -4.80
C TYR A 79 -7.17 14.24 -3.98
N ALA A 80 -8.43 14.04 -3.63
CA ALA A 80 -8.92 12.85 -2.98
C ALA A 80 -10.35 12.60 -3.42
N GLY A 81 -10.76 11.35 -3.39
CA GLY A 81 -12.13 10.94 -3.67
C GLY A 81 -12.40 9.55 -3.13
N CYS A 82 -13.67 9.19 -3.10
CA CYS A 82 -14.11 7.86 -2.72
C CYS A 82 -15.26 7.41 -3.61
N SER A 83 -15.47 6.10 -3.64
CA SER A 83 -16.61 5.46 -4.26
C SER A 83 -17.18 4.46 -3.27
N SER A 84 -18.45 4.61 -2.92
CA SER A 84 -19.19 3.61 -2.15
C SER A 84 -19.96 2.69 -3.10
N ARG A 85 -20.05 1.40 -2.78
CA ARG A 85 -21.05 0.55 -3.43
C ARG A 85 -22.41 0.89 -2.81
N ASN A 86 -23.34 1.38 -3.64
CA ASN A 86 -24.75 1.51 -3.26
C ASN A 86 -25.36 0.13 -2.99
#